data_AF-A0A7J5BHN5-F1
#
_entry.id   AF-A0A7J5BHN5-F1
#
_cell.length_a   1.000
_cell.length_b   1.000
_cell.length_c   1.000
_cell.angle_alpha   90.00
_cell.angle_beta   90.00
_cell.angle_gamma   90.00
#
_symmetry.space_group_name_H-M   'P 1'
#
loop_
_entity.id
_entity.type
_entity.pdbx_description
1 polymer ?
#
loop_
_entity_poly.entity_id
_entity_poly.type
_entity_poly.pdbx_seq_one_letter_code
_entity_poly.pdbx_strand_id
1 'polypeptide(L)'
;MPFISLVLGYDVFNPNEVVPEYTADIGTKKGEKIDYAIIKDDVVQILVECKKIGEDLNINHASQLFRYFAVTNARIAILTNGDEYKFFTDLEKPNRMDEKPFLRFQVSDLDPVVIPELNKLTKEVFDLDSVLNAAEELKYVGELKRALAAQFKAPDDDWIKMVASRVYDGSFTQKVRDLFSGLVPKAMKQFLADQVNDRLKAALGSQAYQTESDDASVSGPAASANVAQASVDHPDEKSDKGIETTLEEIEAYQIVRAIVCSEVSPARIAQRDTKSYFGILLDDNNRKPIARLHFNTGQKYIGLFDTEKNETRETIDTLDEIYKFADQLRATAHFYD
;
A
#
# COMPACT_ATOMS: atom_id res chain seq x y z
N MET A 1 -1.63 28.21 -11.59
CA MET A 1 -2.28 27.24 -10.69
C MET A 1 -2.49 25.91 -11.42
N PRO A 2 -1.46 25.05 -11.54
CA PRO A 2 -1.53 23.86 -12.38
C PRO A 2 -2.61 22.87 -11.93
N PHE A 3 -2.81 22.68 -10.63
CA PHE A 3 -3.83 21.75 -10.12
C PHE A 3 -5.26 22.18 -10.50
N ILE A 4 -5.64 23.44 -10.25
CA ILE A 4 -6.98 23.95 -10.58
C ILE A 4 -7.24 23.90 -12.10
N SER A 5 -6.24 24.24 -12.91
CA SER A 5 -6.40 24.32 -14.37
C SER A 5 -6.23 22.98 -15.10
N LEU A 6 -5.18 22.23 -14.81
CA LEU A 6 -4.83 21.01 -15.55
C LEU A 6 -5.46 19.74 -14.96
N VAL A 7 -5.70 19.72 -13.65
CA VAL A 7 -6.27 18.54 -12.97
C VAL A 7 -7.77 18.69 -12.83
N LEU A 8 -8.23 19.80 -12.22
CA LEU A 8 -9.67 20.04 -12.04
C LEU A 8 -10.35 20.60 -13.30
N GLY A 9 -9.59 21.13 -14.26
CA GLY A 9 -10.13 21.63 -15.53
C GLY A 9 -10.83 22.99 -15.45
N TYR A 10 -10.65 23.74 -14.36
CA TYR A 10 -11.26 25.07 -14.21
C TYR A 10 -10.41 26.16 -14.85
N ASP A 11 -11.06 27.10 -15.53
CA ASP A 11 -10.38 28.23 -16.16
C ASP A 11 -9.98 29.29 -15.14
N VAL A 12 -8.69 29.30 -14.80
CA VAL A 12 -8.08 30.23 -13.84
C VAL A 12 -8.01 31.68 -14.35
N PHE A 13 -8.31 31.93 -15.62
CA PHE A 13 -8.37 33.27 -16.21
C PHE A 13 -9.81 33.79 -16.31
N ASN A 14 -10.81 32.95 -16.03
CA ASN A 14 -12.21 33.34 -16.01
C ASN A 14 -12.65 33.70 -14.59
N PRO A 15 -12.88 34.98 -14.25
CA PRO A 15 -13.26 35.40 -12.90
C PRO A 15 -14.68 34.96 -12.50
N ASN A 16 -15.51 34.50 -13.45
CA ASN A 16 -16.80 33.90 -13.14
C ASN A 16 -16.68 32.42 -12.75
N GLU A 17 -15.46 31.86 -12.80
CA GLU A 17 -15.18 30.45 -12.58
C GLU A 17 -14.12 30.24 -11.49
N VAL A 18 -13.03 31.01 -11.52
CA VAL A 18 -12.00 30.99 -10.48
C VAL A 18 -11.72 32.43 -10.04
N VAL A 19 -11.97 32.71 -8.77
CA VAL A 19 -11.70 34.01 -8.16
C VAL A 19 -10.48 33.90 -7.25
N PRO A 20 -9.33 34.49 -7.62
CA PRO A 20 -8.19 34.60 -6.72
C PRO A 20 -8.46 35.64 -5.62
N GLU A 21 -7.80 35.47 -4.48
CA GLU A 21 -7.90 36.38 -3.33
C GLU A 21 -9.36 36.66 -2.93
N TYR A 22 -10.20 35.62 -2.91
CA TYR A 22 -11.63 35.76 -2.70
C TYR A 22 -11.95 36.28 -1.30
N THR A 23 -12.89 37.24 -1.25
CA THR A 23 -13.34 37.89 -0.02
C THR A 23 -14.84 37.70 0.16
N ALA A 24 -15.25 37.34 1.37
CA ALA A 24 -16.64 37.29 1.79
C ALA A 24 -16.81 38.14 3.05
N ASP A 25 -18.03 38.60 3.32
CA ASP A 25 -18.33 39.43 4.48
C ASP A 25 -18.22 38.61 5.78
N ILE A 26 -17.05 38.67 6.42
CA ILE A 26 -16.78 38.04 7.71
C ILE A 26 -16.87 39.10 8.81
N GLY A 27 -18.04 39.22 9.44
CA GLY A 27 -18.33 40.08 10.60
C GLY A 27 -17.18 40.97 11.12
N THR A 28 -16.49 40.55 12.19
CA THR A 28 -15.54 41.37 12.96
C THR A 28 -14.11 41.47 12.41
N LYS A 29 -13.75 40.77 11.33
CA LYS A 29 -12.39 40.81 10.76
C LYS A 29 -12.42 41.26 9.29
N LYS A 30 -12.11 42.55 9.08
CA LYS A 30 -11.93 43.13 7.74
C LYS A 30 -10.55 42.78 7.17
N GLY A 31 -10.51 42.41 5.89
CA GLY A 31 -9.27 42.36 5.10
C GLY A 31 -8.60 40.99 4.96
N GLU A 32 -9.20 39.92 5.48
CA GLU A 32 -8.74 38.57 5.15
C GLU A 32 -9.23 38.14 3.76
N LYS A 33 -8.54 37.18 3.12
CA LYS A 33 -8.83 36.68 1.77
C LYS A 33 -8.42 35.22 1.61
N ILE A 34 -9.33 34.35 1.19
CA ILE A 34 -8.96 32.97 0.83
C ILE A 34 -8.20 32.99 -0.50
N ASP A 35 -7.24 32.09 -0.71
CA ASP A 35 -6.40 32.14 -1.92
C ASP A 35 -7.21 32.00 -3.20
N TYR A 36 -8.13 31.03 -3.26
CA TYR A 36 -9.02 30.85 -4.41
C TYR A 36 -10.43 30.41 -4.01
N ALA A 37 -11.41 30.85 -4.80
CA ALA A 37 -12.76 30.31 -4.81
C ALA A 37 -13.11 29.83 -6.21
N ILE A 38 -13.69 28.63 -6.30
CA ILE A 38 -14.23 28.08 -7.56
C ILE A 38 -15.74 28.27 -7.56
N ILE A 39 -16.23 28.91 -8.61
CA ILE A 39 -17.63 29.28 -8.81
C ILE A 39 -18.24 28.37 -9.88
N LYS A 40 -19.43 27.87 -9.59
CA LYS A 40 -20.28 27.18 -10.55
C LYS A 40 -21.71 27.68 -10.39
N ASP A 41 -22.35 28.01 -11.50
CA ASP A 41 -23.73 28.53 -11.53
C ASP A 41 -23.91 29.76 -10.61
N ASP A 42 -22.95 30.69 -10.66
CA ASP A 42 -22.87 31.91 -9.83
C ASP A 42 -22.79 31.68 -8.31
N VAL A 43 -22.56 30.43 -7.88
CA VAL A 43 -22.42 30.03 -6.48
C VAL A 43 -21.01 29.53 -6.21
N VAL A 44 -20.40 29.99 -5.11
CA VAL A 44 -19.12 29.46 -4.64
C VAL A 44 -19.31 28.00 -4.22
N GLN A 45 -18.63 27.07 -4.89
CA GLN A 45 -18.71 25.64 -4.61
C GLN A 45 -17.53 25.15 -3.78
N ILE A 46 -16.32 25.61 -4.15
CA ILE A 46 -15.05 25.11 -3.58
C ILE A 46 -14.21 26.29 -3.11
N LEU A 47 -13.70 26.21 -1.88
CA LEU A 47 -12.69 27.13 -1.36
C LEU A 47 -11.32 26.45 -1.36
N VAL A 48 -10.27 27.18 -1.72
CA VAL A 48 -8.90 26.66 -1.75
C VAL A 48 -8.00 27.58 -0.94
N GLU A 49 -7.32 26.99 0.04
CA GLU A 49 -6.27 27.61 0.85
C GLU A 49 -4.93 26.92 0.54
N CYS A 50 -3.92 27.72 0.25
CA CYS A 50 -2.58 27.30 -0.08
C CYS A 50 -1.61 27.65 1.06
N LYS A 51 -0.73 26.70 1.39
CA LYS A 51 0.41 26.88 2.29
C LYS A 51 1.71 26.76 1.50
N LYS A 52 2.82 27.12 2.14
CA LYS A 52 4.14 27.03 1.51
C LYS A 52 4.50 25.56 1.30
N ILE A 53 5.15 25.24 0.18
CA ILE A 53 5.70 23.90 -0.06
C ILE A 53 6.59 23.45 1.11
N GLY A 54 6.39 22.21 1.55
CA GLY A 54 7.08 21.61 2.69
C GLY A 54 6.53 22.01 4.07
N GLU A 55 5.51 22.86 4.14
CA GLU A 55 4.80 23.16 5.39
C GLU A 55 3.77 22.07 5.70
N ASP A 56 3.71 21.62 6.95
CA ASP A 56 2.70 20.67 7.41
C ASP A 56 1.30 21.29 7.32
N LEU A 57 0.38 20.57 6.67
CA LEU A 57 -1.02 20.99 6.57
C LEU A 57 -1.77 20.72 7.87
N ASN A 58 -1.61 21.62 8.85
CA ASN A 58 -2.35 21.57 10.10
C ASN A 58 -3.68 22.33 9.99
N ILE A 59 -4.78 21.62 10.22
CA ILE A 59 -6.13 22.18 10.17
C ILE A 59 -6.33 23.32 11.18
N ASN A 60 -5.65 23.28 12.33
CA ASN A 60 -5.68 24.35 13.33
C ASN A 60 -5.08 25.65 12.81
N HIS A 61 -4.21 25.58 11.79
CA HIS A 61 -3.62 26.73 11.12
C HIS A 61 -4.43 27.17 9.89
N ALA A 62 -5.48 26.42 9.53
CA ALA A 62 -6.43 26.75 8.47
C ALA A 62 -7.67 27.51 9.00
N SER A 63 -7.47 28.34 10.04
CA SER A 63 -8.54 29.14 10.68
C SER A 63 -9.29 30.06 9.71
N GLN A 64 -8.66 30.41 8.60
CA GLN A 64 -9.25 31.19 7.52
C GLN A 64 -10.24 30.36 6.71
N LEU A 65 -9.81 29.19 6.23
CA LEU A 65 -10.67 28.25 5.50
C LEU A 65 -11.96 27.95 6.26
N PHE A 66 -11.90 27.66 7.57
CA PHE A 66 -13.11 27.47 8.40
C PHE A 66 -14.07 28.66 8.41
N ARG A 67 -13.55 29.88 8.53
CA ARG A 67 -14.38 31.08 8.64
C ARG A 67 -15.04 31.41 7.31
N TYR A 68 -14.32 31.26 6.21
CA TYR A 68 -14.88 31.44 4.87
C TYR A 68 -15.92 30.36 4.55
N PHE A 69 -15.62 29.11 4.91
CA PHE A 69 -16.57 28.01 4.72
C PHE A 69 -17.90 28.29 5.45
N ALA A 70 -17.85 28.86 6.66
CA ALA A 70 -19.04 29.15 7.44
C ALA A 70 -19.90 30.33 6.94
N VAL A 71 -19.35 31.21 6.09
CA VAL A 71 -20.06 32.40 5.58
C VAL A 71 -20.28 32.39 4.07
N THR A 72 -19.92 31.30 3.39
CA THR A 72 -20.12 31.12 1.95
C THR A 72 -21.03 29.92 1.70
N ASN A 73 -21.51 29.78 0.46
CA ASN A 73 -22.25 28.59 0.04
C ASN A 73 -21.34 27.41 -0.33
N ALA A 74 -20.03 27.52 -0.06
CA ALA A 74 -19.08 26.48 -0.36
C ALA A 74 -19.41 25.23 0.45
N ARG A 75 -19.41 24.09 -0.23
CA ARG A 75 -19.65 22.78 0.38
C ARG A 75 -18.41 21.92 0.37
N ILE A 76 -17.35 22.36 -0.32
CA ILE A 76 -16.06 21.68 -0.40
C ILE A 76 -14.95 22.70 -0.09
N ALA A 77 -13.96 22.27 0.69
CA ALA A 77 -12.76 23.03 0.99
C ALA A 77 -11.51 22.23 0.66
N ILE A 78 -10.49 22.89 0.14
CA ILE A 78 -9.20 22.30 -0.20
C ILE A 78 -8.12 23.04 0.59
N LEU A 79 -7.33 22.30 1.34
CA LEU A 79 -6.09 22.78 1.95
C LEU A 79 -4.91 22.07 1.29
N THR A 80 -3.94 22.84 0.77
CA THR A 80 -2.80 22.27 0.06
C THR A 80 -1.50 23.03 0.30
N ASN A 81 -0.36 22.36 0.24
CA ASN A 81 0.97 22.99 0.17
C ASN A 81 1.62 22.82 -1.22
N GLY A 82 0.85 22.36 -2.21
CA GLY A 82 1.29 22.07 -3.57
C GLY A 82 1.73 20.62 -3.82
N ASP A 83 2.04 19.84 -2.78
CA ASP A 83 2.34 18.41 -2.88
C ASP A 83 1.30 17.56 -2.14
N GLU A 84 0.93 17.94 -0.92
CA GLU A 84 -0.18 17.35 -0.18
C GLU A 84 -1.47 18.11 -0.44
N TYR A 85 -2.57 17.38 -0.61
CA TYR A 85 -3.92 17.92 -0.75
C TYR A 85 -4.87 17.25 0.25
N LYS A 86 -5.67 18.08 0.94
CA LYS A 86 -6.73 17.65 1.86
C LYS A 86 -8.05 18.29 1.46
N PHE A 87 -9.05 17.46 1.22
CA PHE A 87 -10.40 17.89 0.85
C PHE A 87 -11.36 17.67 2.01
N PHE A 88 -12.17 18.68 2.28
CA PHE A 88 -13.11 18.75 3.38
C PHE A 88 -14.52 19.04 2.87
N THR A 89 -15.52 18.59 3.62
CA THR A 89 -16.95 18.81 3.39
C THR A 89 -17.58 19.36 4.67
N ASP A 90 -18.91 19.46 4.70
CA ASP A 90 -19.72 19.79 5.88
C ASP A 90 -20.80 18.74 6.15
N LEU A 91 -20.44 17.47 6.01
CA LEU A 91 -21.38 16.35 6.16
C LEU A 91 -21.88 16.23 7.60
N GLU A 92 -21.09 16.65 8.59
CA GLU A 92 -21.50 16.58 10.00
C GLU A 92 -22.52 17.66 10.36
N LYS A 93 -22.28 18.89 9.90
CA LYS A 93 -23.11 20.05 10.21
C LYS A 93 -23.13 21.01 9.01
N PRO A 94 -24.31 21.37 8.49
CA PRO A 94 -24.42 22.30 7.36
C PRO A 94 -23.65 23.60 7.60
N ASN A 95 -22.91 24.05 6.59
CA ASN A 95 -22.09 25.27 6.63
C ASN A 95 -21.01 25.26 7.73
N ARG A 96 -20.57 24.07 8.17
CA ARG A 96 -19.45 23.93 9.08
C ARG A 96 -18.53 22.84 8.55
N MET A 97 -17.35 23.27 8.11
CA MET A 97 -16.32 22.35 7.63
C MET A 97 -15.99 21.27 8.67
N ASP A 98 -15.98 20.03 8.20
CA ASP A 98 -15.62 18.84 8.97
C ASP A 98 -14.14 18.91 9.39
N GLU A 99 -13.82 18.38 10.58
CA GLU A 99 -12.44 18.40 11.09
C GLU A 99 -11.52 17.40 10.38
N LYS A 100 -12.11 16.33 9.82
CA LYS A 100 -11.36 15.29 9.11
C LYS A 100 -11.59 15.45 7.61
N PRO A 101 -10.54 15.39 6.78
CA PRO A 101 -10.71 15.38 5.34
C PRO A 101 -11.35 14.06 4.89
N PHE A 102 -12.21 14.12 3.88
CA PHE A 102 -12.79 12.92 3.25
C PHE A 102 -11.85 12.35 2.18
N LEU A 103 -11.02 13.19 1.56
CA LEU A 103 -10.02 12.80 0.58
C LEU A 103 -8.67 13.46 0.89
N ARG A 104 -7.60 12.66 0.85
CA ARG A 104 -6.22 13.11 1.01
C ARG A 104 -5.33 12.35 0.04
N PHE A 105 -4.41 13.05 -0.60
CA PHE A 105 -3.35 12.44 -1.39
C PHE A 105 -2.11 13.34 -1.42
N GLN A 106 -1.01 12.74 -1.87
CA GLN A 106 0.23 13.42 -2.15
C GLN A 106 0.54 13.27 -3.64
N VAL A 107 0.94 14.36 -4.30
CA VAL A 107 1.20 14.34 -5.76
C VAL A 107 2.46 13.54 -6.06
N SER A 108 3.49 13.66 -5.22
CA SER A 108 4.72 12.87 -5.33
C SER A 108 4.56 11.37 -5.06
N ASP A 109 3.49 10.96 -4.37
CA ASP A 109 3.16 9.56 -4.05
C ASP A 109 1.66 9.31 -4.25
N LEU A 110 1.20 9.45 -5.49
CA LEU A 110 -0.22 9.37 -5.83
C LEU A 110 -0.68 7.92 -5.93
N ASP A 111 -1.54 7.50 -5.00
CA ASP A 111 -2.26 6.22 -5.10
C ASP A 111 -3.30 6.28 -6.25
N PRO A 112 -3.23 5.41 -7.27
CA PRO A 112 -4.20 5.36 -8.36
C PRO A 112 -5.66 5.20 -7.91
N VAL A 113 -5.92 4.66 -6.72
CA VAL A 113 -7.25 4.53 -6.12
C VAL A 113 -7.91 5.89 -5.88
N VAL A 114 -7.13 6.97 -5.76
CA VAL A 114 -7.65 8.33 -5.56
C VAL A 114 -8.13 8.97 -6.86
N ILE A 115 -7.64 8.52 -8.03
CA ILE A 115 -7.94 9.14 -9.33
C ILE A 115 -9.45 9.19 -9.64
N PRO A 116 -10.23 8.10 -9.44
CA PRO A 116 -11.68 8.16 -9.66
C PRO A 116 -12.39 9.21 -8.80
N GLU A 117 -11.92 9.42 -7.57
CA GLU A 117 -12.49 10.42 -6.65
C GLU A 117 -12.12 11.84 -7.05
N LEU A 118 -10.88 12.04 -7.53
CA LEU A 118 -10.44 13.30 -8.12
C LEU A 118 -11.22 13.66 -9.39
N ASN A 119 -11.54 12.67 -10.23
CA ASN A 119 -12.30 12.90 -11.45
C ASN A 119 -13.67 13.52 -11.16
N LYS A 120 -14.35 13.12 -10.08
CA LYS A 120 -15.65 13.69 -9.66
C LYS A 120 -15.57 15.18 -9.32
N LEU A 121 -14.38 15.70 -9.02
CA LEU A 121 -14.12 17.10 -8.70
C LEU A 121 -13.78 17.95 -9.94
N THR A 122 -13.67 17.33 -11.11
CA THR A 122 -13.34 18.04 -12.35
C THR A 122 -14.56 18.75 -12.93
N LYS A 123 -14.34 19.91 -13.54
CA LYS A 123 -15.38 20.80 -14.08
C LYS A 123 -16.46 20.07 -14.89
N GLU A 124 -16.06 19.18 -15.79
CA GLU A 124 -16.95 18.54 -16.76
C GLU A 124 -17.98 17.61 -16.09
N VAL A 125 -17.61 16.96 -14.98
CA VAL A 125 -18.45 15.98 -14.29
C VAL A 125 -18.84 16.40 -12.88
N PHE A 126 -18.42 17.59 -12.43
CA PHE A 126 -18.67 18.07 -11.09
C PHE A 126 -20.16 18.08 -10.78
N ASP A 127 -20.57 17.28 -9.82
CA ASP A 127 -21.92 17.27 -9.25
C ASP A 127 -21.78 17.25 -7.73
N LEU A 128 -22.31 18.29 -7.09
CA LEU A 128 -22.09 18.49 -5.66
C LEU A 128 -22.67 17.33 -4.85
N ASP A 129 -23.89 16.89 -5.17
CA ASP A 129 -24.56 15.81 -4.44
C ASP A 129 -23.79 14.48 -4.61
N SER A 130 -23.31 14.16 -5.81
CA SER A 130 -22.46 13.01 -6.07
C SER A 130 -21.15 13.06 -5.28
N VAL A 131 -20.49 14.21 -5.24
CA VAL A 131 -19.24 14.40 -4.48
C VAL A 131 -19.48 14.24 -2.98
N LEU A 132 -20.57 14.80 -2.44
CA LEU A 132 -20.92 14.67 -1.02
C LEU A 132 -21.24 13.22 -0.63
N ASN A 133 -21.98 12.49 -1.47
CA ASN A 133 -22.25 11.07 -1.25
C ASN A 133 -20.95 10.24 -1.28
N ALA A 134 -20.06 10.51 -2.24
CA ALA A 134 -18.76 9.85 -2.31
C ALA A 134 -17.89 10.19 -1.08
N ALA A 135 -17.93 11.44 -0.62
CA ALA A 135 -17.22 11.86 0.58
C ALA A 135 -17.73 11.14 1.83
N GLU A 136 -19.04 10.95 1.95
CA GLU A 136 -19.65 10.21 3.06
C GLU A 136 -19.20 8.74 3.06
N GLU A 137 -19.24 8.08 1.90
CA GLU A 137 -18.75 6.71 1.75
C GLU A 137 -17.25 6.60 2.09
N LEU A 138 -16.40 7.47 1.54
CA LEU A 138 -14.96 7.48 1.79
C LEU A 138 -14.64 7.71 3.27
N LYS A 139 -15.38 8.62 3.94
CA LYS A 139 -15.27 8.86 5.37
C LYS A 139 -15.53 7.57 6.16
N TYR A 140 -16.66 6.91 5.92
CA TYR A 140 -17.01 5.68 6.62
C TYR A 140 -16.06 4.53 6.30
N VAL A 141 -15.68 4.33 5.03
CA VAL A 141 -14.70 3.31 4.63
C VAL A 141 -13.35 3.54 5.33
N GLY A 142 -12.89 4.79 5.41
CA GLY A 142 -11.66 5.14 6.12
C GLY A 142 -11.73 4.85 7.62
N GLU A 143 -12.85 5.19 8.28
CA GLU A 143 -13.06 4.90 9.70
C GLU A 143 -13.17 3.40 9.97
N LEU A 144 -13.88 2.66 9.12
CA LEU A 144 -13.98 1.20 9.18
C LEU A 144 -12.62 0.53 9.00
N LYS A 145 -11.82 0.96 8.02
CA LYS A 145 -10.45 0.46 7.82
C LYS A 145 -9.59 0.67 9.06
N ARG A 146 -9.70 1.83 9.72
CA ARG A 146 -8.96 2.13 10.96
C ARG A 146 -9.42 1.26 12.12
N ALA A 147 -10.73 1.09 12.29
CA ALA A 147 -11.30 0.22 13.31
C ALA A 147 -10.84 -1.23 13.12
N LEU A 148 -10.91 -1.75 11.89
CA LEU A 148 -10.43 -3.09 11.56
C LEU A 148 -8.92 -3.22 11.82
N ALA A 149 -8.10 -2.27 11.37
CA ALA A 149 -6.66 -2.30 11.59
C ALA A 149 -6.30 -2.33 13.09
N ALA A 150 -7.06 -1.62 13.93
CA ALA A 150 -6.90 -1.70 15.38
C ALA A 150 -7.16 -3.12 15.91
N GLN A 151 -8.23 -3.78 15.45
CA GLN A 151 -8.53 -5.18 15.81
C GLN A 151 -7.45 -6.16 15.32
N PHE A 152 -6.89 -5.96 14.12
CA PHE A 152 -5.78 -6.80 13.63
C PHE A 152 -4.49 -6.63 14.43
N LYS A 153 -4.23 -5.43 14.95
CA LYS A 153 -3.07 -5.15 15.79
C LYS A 153 -3.24 -5.70 17.20
N ALA A 154 -4.38 -5.45 17.82
CA ALA A 154 -4.72 -5.84 19.18
C ALA A 154 -6.24 -6.02 19.28
N PRO A 155 -6.77 -7.25 19.06
CA PRO A 155 -8.20 -7.47 19.08
C PRO A 155 -8.74 -7.33 20.50
N ASP A 156 -9.87 -6.65 20.63
CA ASP A 156 -10.57 -6.52 21.90
C ASP A 156 -11.46 -7.75 22.21
N ASP A 157 -11.97 -7.79 23.43
CA ASP A 157 -12.78 -8.90 23.92
C ASP A 157 -14.09 -9.09 23.15
N ASP A 158 -14.69 -8.00 22.67
CA ASP A 158 -15.94 -8.04 21.91
C ASP A 158 -15.70 -8.63 20.52
N TRP A 159 -14.59 -8.26 19.87
CA TRP A 159 -14.14 -8.83 18.62
C TRP A 159 -13.80 -10.32 18.78
N ILE A 160 -13.05 -10.69 19.81
CA ILE A 160 -12.70 -12.10 20.10
C ILE A 160 -13.98 -12.92 20.29
N LYS A 161 -14.93 -12.41 21.07
CA LYS A 161 -16.23 -13.06 21.30
C LYS A 161 -17.02 -13.20 19.99
N MET A 162 -17.06 -12.16 19.16
CA MET A 162 -17.77 -12.16 17.88
C MET A 162 -17.19 -13.20 16.90
N VAL A 163 -15.87 -13.35 16.85
CA VAL A 163 -15.23 -14.36 15.98
C VAL A 163 -15.42 -15.76 16.56
N ALA A 164 -15.20 -15.93 17.86
CA ALA A 164 -15.32 -17.22 18.53
C ALA A 164 -16.74 -17.81 18.45
N SER A 165 -17.78 -16.99 18.55
CA SER A 165 -19.18 -17.44 18.47
C SER A 165 -19.58 -18.02 17.11
N ARG A 166 -18.77 -17.81 16.07
CA ARG A 166 -19.00 -18.41 14.74
C ARG A 166 -18.39 -19.80 14.57
N VAL A 167 -17.54 -20.22 15.49
CA VAL A 167 -16.79 -21.49 15.40
C VAL A 167 -16.93 -22.37 16.64
N TYR A 168 -17.46 -21.82 17.74
CA TYR A 168 -17.65 -22.52 19.00
C TYR A 168 -19.13 -22.46 19.42
N ASP A 169 -19.77 -23.62 19.45
CA ASP A 169 -21.22 -23.75 19.73
C ASP A 169 -21.58 -23.64 21.22
N GLY A 170 -20.58 -23.60 22.11
CA GLY A 170 -20.80 -23.54 23.56
C GLY A 170 -20.88 -22.12 24.13
N SER A 171 -21.25 -22.02 25.41
CA SER A 171 -21.26 -20.74 26.12
C SER A 171 -19.86 -20.10 26.18
N PHE A 172 -19.79 -18.80 25.92
CA PHE A 172 -18.54 -18.02 25.97
C PHE A 172 -18.12 -17.73 27.42
N THR A 173 -17.61 -18.76 28.10
CA THR A 173 -17.10 -18.70 29.49
C THR A 173 -15.69 -18.10 29.56
N GLN A 174 -15.19 -17.78 30.77
CA GLN A 174 -13.83 -17.27 30.94
C GLN A 174 -12.75 -18.20 30.34
N LYS A 175 -12.90 -19.52 30.51
CA LYS A 175 -11.96 -20.50 29.92
C LYS A 175 -11.95 -20.46 28.40
N VAL A 176 -13.12 -20.29 27.79
CA VAL A 176 -13.27 -20.16 26.33
C VAL A 176 -12.68 -18.84 25.85
N ARG A 177 -12.94 -17.75 26.59
CA ARG A 177 -12.32 -16.45 26.34
C ARG A 177 -10.80 -16.55 26.34
N ASP A 178 -10.20 -17.07 27.41
CA ASP A 178 -8.73 -17.18 27.54
C ASP A 178 -8.10 -17.97 26.38
N LEU A 179 -8.76 -19.05 25.94
CA LEU A 179 -8.36 -19.83 24.76
C LEU A 179 -8.40 -18.98 23.48
N PHE A 180 -9.55 -18.35 23.21
CA PHE A 180 -9.74 -17.57 21.97
C PHE A 180 -8.98 -16.26 21.95
N SER A 181 -8.65 -15.66 23.10
CA SER A 181 -7.75 -14.51 23.19
C SER A 181 -6.35 -14.82 22.65
N GLY A 182 -5.90 -16.08 22.70
CA GLY A 182 -4.67 -16.52 22.04
C GLY A 182 -4.86 -16.95 20.59
N LEU A 183 -5.95 -17.67 20.29
CA LEU A 183 -6.18 -18.24 18.95
C LEU A 183 -6.58 -17.19 17.91
N VAL A 184 -7.42 -16.21 18.26
CA VAL A 184 -7.92 -15.19 17.32
C VAL A 184 -6.78 -14.34 16.73
N PRO A 185 -5.88 -13.71 17.53
CA PRO A 185 -4.75 -12.97 16.96
C PRO A 185 -3.83 -13.86 16.11
N LYS A 186 -3.62 -15.12 16.52
CA LYS A 186 -2.78 -16.06 15.77
C LYS A 186 -3.39 -16.36 14.39
N ALA A 187 -4.68 -16.69 14.35
CA ALA A 187 -5.39 -16.95 13.11
C ALA A 187 -5.45 -15.72 12.20
N MET A 188 -5.66 -14.52 12.76
CA MET A 188 -5.68 -13.27 11.99
C MET A 188 -4.33 -12.97 11.32
N LYS A 189 -3.22 -13.19 12.02
CA LYS A 189 -1.87 -13.04 11.46
C LYS A 189 -1.60 -14.05 10.34
N GLN A 190 -1.93 -15.31 10.55
CA GLN A 190 -1.77 -16.37 9.56
C GLN A 190 -2.61 -16.08 8.31
N PHE A 191 -3.88 -15.72 8.49
CA PHE A 191 -4.77 -15.36 7.39
C PHE A 191 -4.25 -14.17 6.56
N LEU A 192 -3.74 -13.11 7.21
CA LEU A 192 -3.15 -11.99 6.49
C LEU A 192 -1.90 -12.40 5.68
N ALA A 193 -1.03 -13.23 6.27
CA ALA A 193 0.13 -13.76 5.56
C ALA A 193 -0.29 -14.60 4.35
N ASP A 194 -1.31 -15.45 4.50
CA ASP A 194 -1.88 -16.26 3.43
C ASP A 194 -2.46 -15.38 2.31
N GLN A 195 -3.22 -14.34 2.64
CA GLN A 195 -3.79 -13.41 1.64
C GLN A 195 -2.71 -12.62 0.88
N VAL A 196 -1.65 -12.21 1.55
CA VAL A 196 -0.50 -11.56 0.90
C VAL A 196 0.18 -12.55 -0.05
N ASN A 197 0.41 -13.79 0.40
CA ASN A 197 0.99 -14.84 -0.41
C ASN A 197 0.10 -15.20 -1.62
N ASP A 198 -1.20 -15.27 -1.45
CA ASP A 198 -2.15 -15.55 -2.53
C ASP A 198 -2.21 -14.41 -3.54
N ARG A 199 -2.18 -13.15 -3.09
CA ARG A 199 -2.12 -11.99 -3.97
C ARG A 199 -0.79 -11.91 -4.73
N LEU A 200 0.32 -12.23 -4.07
CA LEU A 200 1.63 -12.39 -4.71
C LEU A 200 1.56 -13.48 -5.78
N LYS A 201 1.07 -14.67 -5.46
CA LYS A 201 0.89 -15.78 -6.43
C LYS A 201 -0.02 -15.39 -7.60
N ALA A 202 -1.12 -14.69 -7.36
CA ALA A 202 -2.05 -14.25 -8.41
C ALA A 202 -1.41 -13.19 -9.33
N ALA A 203 -0.66 -12.24 -8.77
CA ALA A 203 0.10 -11.26 -9.54
C ALA A 203 1.26 -11.91 -10.32
N LEU A 204 1.82 -13.01 -9.79
CA LEU A 204 2.84 -13.83 -10.47
C LEU A 204 2.24 -14.78 -11.53
N GLY A 205 0.98 -15.19 -11.36
CA GLY A 205 0.28 -16.18 -12.19
C GLY A 205 -0.40 -15.64 -13.46
N SER A 206 -0.29 -14.34 -13.75
CA SER A 206 -0.75 -13.78 -15.03
C SER A 206 0.24 -14.01 -16.19
N GLN A 207 1.39 -14.63 -15.92
CA GLN A 207 2.30 -15.21 -16.90
C GLN A 207 2.69 -16.62 -16.46
N ALA A 208 1.80 -17.59 -16.65
CA ALA A 208 2.19 -18.99 -16.71
C ALA A 208 1.58 -19.63 -17.95
N TYR A 209 2.49 -20.05 -18.82
CA TYR A 209 2.26 -20.84 -20.00
C TYR A 209 1.43 -22.08 -19.70
N GLN A 210 0.66 -22.47 -20.71
CA GLN A 210 -0.07 -23.72 -20.83
C GLN A 210 0.82 -24.90 -20.44
N THR A 211 0.41 -25.65 -19.43
CA THR A 211 0.87 -27.02 -19.25
C THR A 211 0.11 -27.87 -20.25
N GLU A 212 0.82 -28.38 -21.26
CA GLU A 212 0.32 -29.48 -22.05
C GLU A 212 0.07 -30.67 -21.12
N SER A 213 -1.14 -31.17 -21.22
CA SER A 213 -1.60 -32.46 -20.76
C SER A 213 -0.72 -33.57 -21.32
N ASP A 214 -0.30 -34.49 -20.46
CA ASP A 214 -0.23 -35.88 -20.88
C ASP A 214 -0.75 -36.82 -19.80
N ASP A 215 -1.59 -37.70 -20.29
CA ASP A 215 -2.48 -38.62 -19.62
C ASP A 215 -1.74 -39.87 -19.17
N ALA A 216 -1.96 -40.29 -17.93
CA ALA A 216 -1.87 -41.70 -17.52
C ALA A 216 -2.59 -41.92 -16.20
N SER A 217 -3.84 -42.36 -16.31
CA SER A 217 -4.60 -43.11 -15.32
C SER A 217 -3.77 -44.18 -14.61
N VAL A 218 -3.89 -44.35 -13.28
CA VAL A 218 -4.60 -45.47 -12.62
C VAL A 218 -4.56 -45.41 -11.08
N SER A 219 -5.75 -45.56 -10.50
CA SER A 219 -6.08 -46.38 -9.32
C SER A 219 -5.59 -46.01 -7.91
N GLY A 220 -6.47 -45.32 -7.18
CA GLY A 220 -7.20 -45.91 -6.03
C GLY A 220 -6.57 -45.87 -4.62
N PRO A 221 -7.38 -45.70 -3.54
CA PRO A 221 -6.94 -45.18 -2.25
C PRO A 221 -6.90 -46.23 -1.12
N ALA A 222 -5.89 -46.17 -0.24
CA ALA A 222 -5.92 -46.89 1.04
C ALA A 222 -5.07 -46.25 2.15
N ALA A 223 -5.78 -45.79 3.18
CA ALA A 223 -5.51 -45.99 4.61
C ALA A 223 -4.17 -45.57 5.25
N SER A 224 -4.25 -44.45 5.98
CA SER A 224 -3.82 -44.20 7.36
C SER A 224 -3.08 -45.29 8.16
N ALA A 225 -2.01 -44.84 8.84
CA ALA A 225 -1.84 -44.81 10.32
C ALA A 225 -0.52 -45.42 10.87
N ASN A 226 0.28 -44.53 11.51
CA ASN A 226 1.16 -44.70 12.69
C ASN A 226 2.31 -45.74 12.60
N VAL A 227 3.50 -45.62 13.23
CA VAL A 227 3.93 -45.09 14.54
C VAL A 227 5.43 -44.69 14.46
N ALA A 228 5.81 -43.73 15.30
CA ALA A 228 7.15 -43.22 15.58
C ALA A 228 8.20 -44.24 16.11
N GLN A 229 9.50 -43.99 15.89
CA GLN A 229 10.48 -43.62 16.95
C GLN A 229 11.95 -43.55 16.46
N ALA A 230 12.56 -42.38 16.75
CA ALA A 230 13.93 -42.06 17.17
C ALA A 230 15.14 -42.94 16.77
N SER A 231 16.17 -42.29 16.22
CA SER A 231 17.57 -42.43 16.67
C SER A 231 18.43 -41.25 16.20
N VAL A 232 19.44 -40.96 16.99
CA VAL A 232 20.30 -39.77 17.05
C VAL A 232 21.56 -39.92 16.19
N ASP A 233 21.94 -38.82 15.54
CA ASP A 233 23.29 -38.24 15.33
C ASP A 233 24.45 -39.15 14.86
N HIS A 234 24.98 -38.94 13.64
CA HIS A 234 26.28 -38.29 13.34
C HIS A 234 26.63 -38.34 11.83
N PRO A 235 27.67 -37.61 11.34
CA PRO A 235 27.54 -36.63 10.27
C PRO A 235 28.20 -37.06 8.94
N ASP A 236 28.13 -36.15 7.95
CA ASP A 236 28.76 -36.21 6.63
C ASP A 236 28.23 -37.25 5.66
N GLU A 237 27.18 -36.86 4.92
CA GLU A 237 27.09 -37.24 3.51
C GLU A 237 26.77 -36.01 2.66
N LYS A 238 27.74 -35.68 1.79
CA LYS A 238 27.53 -34.92 0.56
C LYS A 238 26.45 -35.65 -0.25
N SER A 239 25.19 -35.34 0.01
CA SER A 239 24.12 -35.76 -0.88
C SER A 239 24.14 -34.84 -2.10
N ASP A 240 24.22 -35.50 -3.25
CA ASP A 240 24.02 -34.97 -4.58
C ASP A 240 22.57 -34.44 -4.65
N LYS A 241 22.32 -33.27 -4.04
CA LYS A 241 21.08 -32.55 -4.21
C LYS A 241 21.10 -32.02 -5.63
N GLY A 242 20.08 -32.42 -6.40
CA GLY A 242 19.75 -31.75 -7.65
C GLY A 242 19.56 -30.25 -7.42
N ILE A 243 19.39 -29.52 -8.52
CA ILE A 243 19.00 -28.11 -8.44
C ILE A 243 17.57 -28.09 -7.88
N GLU A 244 17.44 -27.88 -6.57
CA GLU A 244 16.16 -27.78 -5.86
C GLU A 244 15.96 -26.32 -5.44
N THR A 245 15.23 -25.57 -6.27
CA THR A 245 14.83 -24.21 -5.91
C THR A 245 13.90 -24.26 -4.71
N THR A 246 14.38 -23.76 -3.58
CA THR A 246 13.64 -23.72 -2.33
C THR A 246 12.62 -22.59 -2.32
N LEU A 247 11.54 -22.73 -1.53
CA LEU A 247 10.59 -21.64 -1.32
C LEU A 247 11.26 -20.38 -0.76
N GLU A 248 12.27 -20.57 0.08
CA GLU A 248 13.04 -19.48 0.67
C GLU A 248 13.84 -18.67 -0.38
N GLU A 249 14.44 -19.36 -1.35
CA GLU A 249 15.12 -18.69 -2.48
C GLU A 249 14.13 -17.93 -3.38
N ILE A 250 12.93 -18.49 -3.60
CA ILE A 250 11.85 -17.81 -4.33
C ILE A 250 11.39 -16.56 -3.59
N GLU A 251 11.17 -16.64 -2.28
CA GLU A 251 10.76 -15.50 -1.45
C GLU A 251 11.82 -14.39 -1.46
N ALA A 252 13.09 -14.74 -1.27
CA ALA A 252 14.20 -13.79 -1.35
C ALA A 252 14.35 -13.17 -2.74
N TYR A 253 14.15 -13.97 -3.80
CA TYR A 253 14.10 -13.45 -5.17
C TYR A 253 12.99 -12.42 -5.35
N GLN A 254 11.78 -12.67 -4.81
CA GLN A 254 10.70 -11.69 -4.90
C GLN A 254 11.03 -10.38 -4.17
N ILE A 255 11.73 -10.46 -3.03
CA ILE A 255 12.18 -9.27 -2.31
C ILE A 255 13.18 -8.47 -3.16
N VAL A 256 14.20 -9.12 -3.73
CA VAL A 256 15.17 -8.45 -4.61
C VAL A 256 14.49 -7.88 -5.85
N ARG A 257 13.56 -8.64 -6.45
CA ARG A 257 12.78 -8.19 -7.61
C ARG A 257 11.91 -6.98 -7.30
N ALA A 258 11.28 -6.93 -6.12
CA ALA A 258 10.48 -5.80 -5.66
C ALA A 258 11.32 -4.55 -5.34
N ILE A 259 12.54 -4.74 -4.85
CA ILE A 259 13.48 -3.63 -4.60
C ILE A 259 13.93 -2.99 -5.92
N VAL A 260 14.25 -3.83 -6.90
CA VAL A 260 14.90 -3.44 -8.16
C VAL A 260 13.89 -2.96 -9.22
N CYS A 261 12.61 -3.30 -9.07
CA CYS A 261 11.59 -2.88 -10.04
C CYS A 261 11.33 -1.36 -10.08
N SER A 262 11.89 -0.58 -9.15
CA SER A 262 11.90 0.89 -9.25
C SER A 262 12.82 1.39 -10.36
N GLU A 263 13.85 0.62 -10.73
CA GLU A 263 14.86 1.02 -11.71
C GLU A 263 14.60 0.38 -13.08
N VAL A 264 14.21 -0.90 -13.10
CA VAL A 264 14.06 -1.69 -14.34
C VAL A 264 12.74 -2.46 -14.35
N SER A 265 12.23 -2.75 -15.55
CA SER A 265 10.99 -3.54 -15.68
C SER A 265 11.12 -4.90 -14.97
N PRO A 266 10.12 -5.30 -14.15
CA PRO A 266 10.12 -6.61 -13.46
C PRO A 266 10.24 -7.82 -14.38
N ALA A 267 9.92 -7.68 -15.67
CA ALA A 267 10.03 -8.74 -16.68
C ALA A 267 11.48 -9.00 -17.11
N ARG A 268 12.38 -8.04 -16.85
CA ARG A 268 13.81 -8.15 -17.16
C ARG A 268 14.61 -8.77 -16.03
N ILE A 269 14.01 -8.94 -14.86
CA ILE A 269 14.66 -9.56 -13.70
C ILE A 269 14.38 -11.06 -13.79
N ALA A 270 15.43 -11.84 -14.00
CA ALA A 270 15.36 -13.28 -14.17
C ALA A 270 16.05 -14.00 -13.01
N GLN A 271 15.54 -15.19 -12.67
CA GLN A 271 16.17 -16.09 -11.72
C GLN A 271 16.86 -17.26 -12.43
N ARG A 272 18.02 -17.66 -11.95
CA ARG A 272 18.73 -18.87 -12.39
C ARG A 272 19.26 -19.62 -11.18
N ASP A 273 18.72 -20.81 -10.98
CA ASP A 273 19.20 -21.68 -9.92
C ASP A 273 20.47 -22.42 -10.34
N THR A 274 21.43 -22.52 -9.41
CA THR A 274 22.70 -23.21 -9.62
C THR A 274 23.04 -24.02 -8.38
N LYS A 275 23.91 -25.04 -8.53
CA LYS A 275 24.32 -25.90 -7.40
C LYS A 275 24.95 -25.15 -6.21
N SER A 276 25.43 -23.93 -6.41
CA SER A 276 26.17 -23.18 -5.39
C SER A 276 25.41 -21.98 -4.85
N TYR A 277 24.49 -21.41 -5.64
CA TYR A 277 23.72 -20.22 -5.28
C TYR A 277 22.50 -20.07 -6.18
N PHE A 278 21.53 -19.30 -5.70
CA PHE A 278 20.40 -18.84 -6.50
C PHE A 278 20.72 -17.48 -7.13
N GLY A 279 20.83 -17.43 -8.46
CA GLY A 279 21.24 -16.25 -9.20
C GLY A 279 20.07 -15.36 -9.59
N ILE A 280 20.25 -14.04 -9.42
CA ILE A 280 19.29 -13.03 -9.85
C ILE A 280 19.99 -12.14 -10.87
N LEU A 281 19.47 -12.09 -12.09
CA LEU A 281 20.12 -11.51 -13.26
C LEU A 281 19.21 -10.49 -13.95
N LEU A 282 19.81 -9.48 -14.57
CA LEU A 282 19.09 -8.63 -15.52
C LEU A 282 19.18 -9.25 -16.93
N ASP A 283 18.07 -9.21 -17.67
CA ASP A 283 17.90 -9.69 -19.04
C ASP A 283 18.28 -11.17 -19.23
N ASP A 284 18.15 -11.99 -18.19
CA ASP A 284 18.59 -13.39 -18.15
C ASP A 284 20.06 -13.59 -18.62
N ASN A 285 20.91 -12.60 -18.33
CA ASN A 285 22.28 -12.53 -18.80
C ASN A 285 23.29 -12.69 -17.67
N ASN A 286 24.13 -13.73 -17.74
CA ASN A 286 25.19 -14.00 -16.75
C ASN A 286 26.22 -12.86 -16.60
N ARG A 287 26.29 -11.91 -17.56
CA ARG A 287 27.15 -10.72 -17.49
C ARG A 287 26.52 -9.53 -16.78
N LYS A 288 25.24 -9.63 -16.39
CA LYS A 288 24.47 -8.62 -15.66
C LYS A 288 23.89 -9.17 -14.35
N PRO A 289 24.73 -9.67 -13.42
CA PRO A 289 24.23 -10.22 -12.16
C PRO A 289 23.78 -9.10 -11.20
N ILE A 290 22.56 -9.20 -10.70
CA ILE A 290 21.99 -8.26 -9.71
C ILE A 290 22.35 -8.73 -8.29
N ALA A 291 22.12 -10.01 -8.00
CA ALA A 291 22.44 -10.60 -6.71
C ALA A 291 22.66 -12.12 -6.82
N ARG A 292 23.31 -12.70 -5.80
CA ARG A 292 23.39 -14.15 -5.61
C ARG A 292 22.95 -14.51 -4.20
N LEU A 293 22.01 -15.43 -4.04
CA LEU A 293 21.57 -15.91 -2.73
C LEU A 293 22.30 -17.21 -2.41
N HIS A 294 23.05 -17.23 -1.31
CA HIS A 294 23.79 -18.40 -0.85
C HIS A 294 23.09 -18.97 0.38
N PHE A 295 21.99 -19.70 0.16
CA PHE A 295 21.17 -20.29 1.24
C PHE A 295 21.46 -21.78 1.48
N ASN A 296 22.43 -22.33 0.74
CA ASN A 296 22.84 -23.72 0.79
C ASN A 296 23.57 -24.13 2.09
N THR A 297 23.85 -23.18 2.99
CA THR A 297 24.57 -23.39 4.25
C THR A 297 23.77 -22.87 5.44
N GLY A 298 24.11 -23.30 6.66
CA GLY A 298 23.41 -22.87 7.89
C GLY A 298 23.43 -21.35 8.11
N GLN A 299 24.48 -20.65 7.66
CA GLN A 299 24.48 -19.19 7.55
C GLN A 299 24.08 -18.79 6.13
N LYS A 300 23.16 -17.82 6.01
CA LYS A 300 22.71 -17.27 4.73
C LYS A 300 23.53 -16.05 4.36
N TYR A 301 23.80 -15.91 3.07
CA TYR A 301 24.48 -14.74 2.52
C TYR A 301 23.77 -14.21 1.29
N ILE A 302 23.83 -12.89 1.12
CA ILE A 302 23.53 -12.20 -0.13
C ILE A 302 24.84 -11.72 -0.76
N GLY A 303 25.07 -12.14 -2.01
CA GLY A 303 26.15 -11.68 -2.86
C GLY A 303 25.72 -10.43 -3.63
N LEU A 304 26.43 -9.33 -3.42
CA LEU A 304 26.21 -8.02 -4.03
C LEU A 304 27.39 -7.68 -4.95
N PHE A 305 27.14 -6.90 -5.99
CA PHE A 305 28.16 -6.59 -7.01
C PHE A 305 28.54 -5.12 -7.00
N ASP A 306 29.84 -4.83 -7.12
CA ASP A 306 30.33 -3.48 -7.35
C ASP A 306 30.37 -3.11 -8.86
N THR A 307 30.82 -1.90 -9.18
CA THR A 307 30.98 -1.41 -10.55
C THR A 307 32.03 -2.17 -11.36
N GLU A 308 32.96 -2.85 -10.70
CA GLU A 308 33.97 -3.73 -11.30
C GLU A 308 33.48 -5.18 -11.44
N LYS A 309 32.24 -5.47 -11.01
CA LYS A 309 31.58 -6.79 -10.98
C LYS A 309 32.21 -7.78 -10.00
N ASN A 310 32.91 -7.29 -8.98
CA ASN A 310 33.36 -8.11 -7.88
C ASN A 310 32.18 -8.42 -6.96
N GLU A 311 32.08 -9.67 -6.52
CA GLU A 311 31.03 -10.11 -5.59
C GLU A 311 31.51 -9.94 -4.14
N THR A 312 30.73 -9.22 -3.33
CA THR A 312 30.87 -9.16 -1.87
C THR A 312 29.74 -9.95 -1.23
N ARG A 313 30.06 -10.83 -0.27
CA ARG A 313 29.05 -11.62 0.46
C ARG A 313 28.75 -10.98 1.80
N GLU A 314 27.51 -10.59 1.99
CA GLU A 314 27.00 -10.05 3.25
C GLU A 314 26.13 -11.09 3.95
N THR A 315 26.30 -11.24 5.25
CA THR A 315 25.50 -12.17 6.07
C THR A 315 24.09 -11.64 6.27
N ILE A 316 23.10 -12.52 6.17
CA ILE A 316 21.73 -12.24 6.61
C ILE A 316 21.23 -13.35 7.52
N ASP A 317 20.45 -12.98 8.53
CA ASP A 317 19.82 -13.92 9.45
C ASP A 317 18.36 -14.21 9.05
N THR A 318 17.67 -13.18 8.55
CA THR A 318 16.28 -13.23 8.08
C THR A 318 16.12 -12.55 6.73
N LEU A 319 15.08 -12.92 5.95
CA LEU A 319 14.90 -12.42 4.59
C LEU A 319 14.60 -10.91 4.52
N ASP A 320 14.02 -10.32 5.56
CA ASP A 320 13.77 -8.88 5.65
C ASP A 320 15.07 -8.05 5.69
N GLU A 321 16.20 -8.65 6.06
CA GLU A 321 17.48 -7.98 6.03
C GLU A 321 17.98 -7.67 4.61
N ILE A 322 17.40 -8.30 3.58
CA ILE A 322 17.67 -7.96 2.17
C ILE A 322 17.36 -6.48 1.90
N TYR A 323 16.38 -5.88 2.58
CA TYR A 323 16.06 -4.46 2.44
C TYR A 323 17.20 -3.52 2.89
N LYS A 324 18.12 -3.97 3.75
CA LYS A 324 19.30 -3.20 4.15
C LYS A 324 20.24 -2.92 2.96
N PHE A 325 20.15 -3.71 1.90
CA PHE A 325 20.97 -3.61 0.70
C PHE A 325 20.21 -3.00 -0.50
N ALA A 326 19.04 -2.40 -0.26
CA ALA A 326 18.17 -1.91 -1.32
C ALA A 326 18.87 -0.93 -2.27
N ASP A 327 19.62 0.04 -1.73
CA ASP A 327 20.32 1.05 -2.54
C ASP A 327 21.40 0.41 -3.43
N GLN A 328 22.13 -0.59 -2.94
CA GLN A 328 23.16 -1.29 -3.73
C GLN A 328 22.54 -2.14 -4.84
N LEU A 329 21.43 -2.83 -4.55
CA LEU A 329 20.70 -3.62 -5.54
C LEU A 329 20.14 -2.74 -6.67
N ARG A 330 19.56 -1.58 -6.32
CA ARG A 330 19.09 -0.59 -7.30
C ARG A 330 20.23 -0.02 -8.12
N ALA A 331 21.32 0.41 -7.48
CA ALA A 331 22.50 0.93 -8.17
C ALA A 331 23.08 -0.08 -9.17
N THR A 332 23.14 -1.36 -8.77
CA THR A 332 23.62 -2.45 -9.63
C THR A 332 22.72 -2.67 -10.85
N ALA A 333 21.39 -2.68 -10.65
CA ALA A 333 20.45 -2.84 -11.75
C ALA A 333 20.47 -1.64 -12.71
N HIS A 334 20.48 -0.41 -12.17
CA HIS A 334 20.60 0.82 -12.95
C HIS A 334 21.92 0.89 -13.73
N PHE A 335 23.02 0.35 -13.19
CA PHE A 335 24.29 0.27 -13.92
C PHE A 335 24.22 -0.61 -15.17
N TYR A 336 23.33 -1.59 -15.21
CA TYR A 336 23.18 -2.52 -16.34
C TYR A 336 22.07 -2.16 -17.32
N ASP A 337 21.22 -1.19 -17.00
CA ASP A 337 20.17 -0.67 -17.88
C ASP A 337 20.77 0.10 -19.06
#